data_AF-A0A955QDY4-F1
#
_entry.id   AF-A0A955QDY4-F1
#
_cell.length_a   1.000
_cell.length_b   1.000
_cell.length_c   1.000
_cell.angle_alpha   90.00
_cell.angle_beta   90.00
_cell.angle_gamma   90.00
#
_symmetry.space_group_name_H-M   'P 1'
#
loop_
_entity.id
_entity.type
_entity.pdbx_description
1 polymer ?
#
loop_
_entity_poly.entity_id
_entity_poly.type
_entity_poly.pdbx_seq_one_letter_code
_entity_poly.pdbx_strand_id
1 'polypeptide(L)'
;MTTGFELQTAQSRESERIEVCSLINLAAELISNFWPMQTFIHHNPIHGLEHLEFREAIERARRILGGQGYQANREYQRLYKAGRIAEEHITDAVMPFSKNHVVTIGGRNISDLEVLRTVLIHGTGTIPQDVREAAFDRTIQDPNAHAIFRLLQSSSSGETPMRSLQHAAHAARQELGVRYTLGAWCDAVLGTSIQATINQELIKWCGGFLDEGHAPWPMPNREMTFYGAWKLLAQQDKTGSLAGVQHWDRKIQGLPFGPEDA
;
A
#
# COMPACT_ATOMS: atom_id res chain seq x y z
N MET A 1 -42.45 -1.65 33.84
CA MET A 1 -42.39 -1.06 32.48
C MET A 1 -40.94 -1.08 31.96
N THR A 2 -40.25 -2.22 32.06
CA THR A 2 -38.82 -2.33 31.69
C THR A 2 -38.59 -3.28 30.50
N THR A 3 -39.61 -4.09 30.17
CA THR A 3 -39.52 -5.16 29.16
C THR A 3 -39.55 -4.65 27.72
N GLY A 4 -40.21 -3.52 27.43
CA GLY A 4 -40.33 -3.01 26.05
C GLY A 4 -39.03 -2.41 25.49
N PHE A 5 -38.22 -1.76 26.33
CA PHE A 5 -36.97 -1.12 25.90
C PHE A 5 -35.86 -2.15 25.68
N GLU A 6 -35.76 -3.16 26.55
CA GLU A 6 -34.80 -4.27 26.45
C GLU A 6 -35.06 -5.17 25.22
N LEU A 7 -36.33 -5.45 24.91
CA LEU A 7 -36.70 -6.21 23.71
C LEU A 7 -36.34 -5.47 22.41
N GLN A 8 -36.52 -4.14 22.39
CA GLN A 8 -36.21 -3.33 21.22
C GLN A 8 -34.71 -3.12 21.02
N THR A 9 -33.92 -3.03 22.12
CA THR A 9 -32.46 -3.01 22.03
C THR A 9 -31.89 -4.37 21.63
N ALA A 10 -32.47 -5.48 22.09
CA ALA A 10 -32.08 -6.83 21.67
C ALA A 10 -32.37 -7.09 20.19
N GLN A 11 -33.53 -6.64 19.68
CA GLN A 11 -33.86 -6.73 18.25
C GLN A 11 -32.97 -5.84 17.37
N SER A 12 -32.57 -4.66 17.85
CA SER A 12 -31.60 -3.79 17.16
C SER A 12 -30.24 -4.48 17.05
N ARG A 13 -29.75 -5.06 18.15
CA ARG A 13 -28.45 -5.76 18.17
C ARG A 13 -28.44 -7.01 17.29
N GLU A 14 -29.52 -7.78 17.27
CA GLU A 14 -29.58 -8.96 16.38
C GLU A 14 -29.60 -8.53 14.90
N SER A 15 -30.24 -7.41 14.57
CA SER A 15 -30.22 -6.85 13.21
C SER A 15 -28.81 -6.38 12.82
N GLU A 16 -28.13 -5.66 13.72
CA GLU A 16 -26.73 -5.23 13.55
C GLU A 16 -25.79 -6.43 13.38
N ARG A 17 -25.99 -7.49 14.18
CA ARG A 17 -25.22 -8.75 14.08
C ARG A 17 -25.35 -9.40 12.71
N ILE A 18 -26.59 -9.53 12.21
CA ILE A 18 -26.86 -10.11 10.89
C ILE A 18 -26.21 -9.26 9.79
N GLU A 19 -26.27 -7.93 9.92
CA GLU A 19 -25.62 -7.00 8.99
C GLU A 19 -24.10 -7.19 8.96
N VAL A 20 -23.45 -7.23 10.12
CA VAL A 20 -21.99 -7.45 10.22
C VAL A 20 -21.59 -8.80 9.63
N CYS A 21 -22.29 -9.88 9.97
CA CYS A 21 -22.03 -11.20 9.39
C CYS A 21 -22.20 -11.22 7.87
N SER A 22 -23.22 -10.53 7.35
CA SER A 22 -23.46 -10.39 5.91
C SER A 22 -22.32 -9.65 5.21
N LEU A 23 -21.87 -8.53 5.80
CA LEU A 23 -20.74 -7.75 5.28
C LEU A 23 -19.43 -8.54 5.31
N ILE A 24 -19.19 -9.31 6.37
CA ILE A 24 -18.01 -10.19 6.48
C ILE A 24 -18.06 -11.26 5.38
N ASN A 25 -19.19 -11.92 5.16
CA ASN A 25 -19.33 -12.92 4.11
C ASN A 25 -19.10 -12.33 2.72
N LEU A 26 -19.68 -11.15 2.44
CA LEU A 26 -19.46 -10.43 1.18
C LEU A 26 -17.99 -10.03 1.00
N ALA A 27 -17.33 -9.55 2.06
CA ALA A 27 -15.90 -9.23 2.04
C ALA A 27 -15.04 -10.49 1.83
N ALA A 28 -15.44 -11.62 2.42
CA ALA A 28 -14.76 -12.89 2.27
C ALA A 28 -14.86 -13.43 0.84
N GLU A 29 -15.89 -13.10 0.04
CA GLU A 29 -15.95 -13.49 -1.37
C GLU A 29 -14.78 -12.90 -2.20
N LEU A 30 -14.27 -11.73 -1.82
CA LEU A 30 -13.09 -11.13 -2.44
C LEU A 30 -11.79 -11.84 -2.02
N ILE A 31 -11.80 -12.45 -0.82
CA ILE A 31 -10.72 -13.27 -0.32
C ILE A 31 -10.91 -14.67 -0.89
N SER A 32 -10.24 -14.91 -2.00
CA SER A 32 -10.01 -16.22 -2.59
C SER A 32 -9.98 -17.38 -1.56
N ASN A 33 -11.01 -18.25 -1.60
CA ASN A 33 -11.25 -19.39 -0.68
C ASN A 33 -10.26 -20.56 -0.89
N PHE A 34 -8.96 -20.31 -0.87
CA PHE A 34 -7.98 -21.33 -1.25
C PHE A 34 -7.24 -21.92 -0.06
N TRP A 35 -7.96 -22.58 0.85
CA TRP A 35 -7.38 -23.39 1.92
C TRP A 35 -8.08 -24.76 2.05
N PRO A 36 -7.36 -25.86 2.38
CA PRO A 36 -5.90 -25.98 2.43
C PRO A 36 -5.30 -26.22 1.03
N MET A 37 -4.29 -25.43 0.65
CA MET A 37 -3.55 -25.64 -0.60
C MET A 37 -2.59 -26.81 -0.47
N GLN A 38 -2.95 -27.96 -1.03
CA GLN A 38 -2.07 -29.14 -1.09
C GLN A 38 -1.04 -29.07 -2.23
N THR A 39 -1.23 -28.16 -3.20
CA THR A 39 -0.36 -28.04 -4.38
C THR A 39 -0.15 -26.57 -4.74
N PHE A 40 1.06 -26.20 -5.15
CA PHE A 40 1.39 -24.82 -5.54
C PHE A 40 0.76 -24.48 -6.88
N ILE A 41 -0.17 -23.52 -6.88
CA ILE A 41 -0.76 -22.95 -8.10
C ILE A 41 -0.35 -21.47 -8.15
N HIS A 42 0.12 -21.01 -9.31
CA HIS A 42 0.45 -19.61 -9.53
C HIS A 42 -0.86 -18.82 -9.66
N HIS A 43 -1.17 -17.98 -8.67
CA HIS A 43 -2.38 -17.17 -8.70
C HIS A 43 -2.10 -15.72 -9.10
N ASN A 44 -3.05 -15.11 -9.81
CA ASN A 44 -2.99 -13.74 -10.28
C ASN A 44 -3.09 -12.76 -9.10
N PRO A 45 -2.04 -11.98 -8.77
CA PRO A 45 -2.06 -11.08 -7.60
C PRO A 45 -3.07 -9.93 -7.68
N ILE A 46 -3.67 -9.68 -8.84
CA ILE A 46 -4.68 -8.65 -9.05
C ILE A 46 -6.08 -9.24 -9.29
N HIS A 47 -6.35 -10.43 -8.76
CA HIS A 47 -7.67 -11.06 -8.84
C HIS A 47 -8.78 -10.13 -8.31
N GLY A 48 -9.89 -10.03 -9.04
CA GLY A 48 -11.00 -9.09 -8.78
C GLY A 48 -10.83 -7.70 -9.41
N LEU A 49 -9.65 -7.39 -9.99
CA LEU A 49 -9.38 -6.13 -10.70
C LEU A 49 -9.24 -6.33 -12.21
N GLU A 50 -9.62 -7.51 -12.74
CA GLU A 50 -9.46 -7.86 -14.16
C GLU A 50 -10.32 -7.04 -15.11
N HIS A 51 -11.34 -6.37 -14.58
CA HIS A 51 -12.21 -5.46 -15.32
C HIS A 51 -11.58 -4.08 -15.56
N LEU A 52 -10.43 -3.78 -14.93
CA LEU A 52 -9.69 -2.53 -15.10
C LEU A 52 -8.54 -2.70 -16.10
N GLU A 53 -8.16 -1.59 -16.74
CA GLU A 53 -6.91 -1.54 -17.51
C GLU A 53 -5.72 -1.86 -16.62
N PHE A 54 -4.72 -2.60 -17.15
CA PHE A 54 -3.63 -3.15 -16.32
C PHE A 54 -2.93 -2.09 -15.46
N ARG A 55 -2.70 -0.89 -16.01
CA ARG A 55 -2.09 0.22 -15.27
C ARG A 55 -2.95 0.65 -14.07
N GLU A 56 -4.26 0.75 -14.28
CA GLU A 56 -5.21 1.13 -13.23
C GLU A 56 -5.36 0.02 -12.20
N ALA A 57 -5.45 -1.24 -12.64
CA ALA A 57 -5.49 -2.42 -11.78
C ALA A 57 -4.26 -2.46 -10.87
N ILE A 58 -3.06 -2.25 -11.42
CA ILE A 58 -1.81 -2.24 -10.64
C ILE A 58 -1.75 -1.05 -9.68
N GLU A 59 -2.20 0.14 -10.10
CA GLU A 59 -2.23 1.31 -9.22
C GLU A 59 -3.19 1.10 -8.03
N ARG A 60 -4.34 0.48 -8.31
CA ARG A 60 -5.34 0.12 -7.30
C ARG A 60 -4.82 -0.98 -6.37
N ALA A 61 -4.25 -2.04 -6.93
CA ALA A 61 -3.65 -3.16 -6.20
C ALA A 61 -2.50 -2.69 -5.31
N ARG A 62 -1.61 -1.82 -5.80
CA ARG A 62 -0.53 -1.23 -5.00
C ARG A 62 -1.06 -0.48 -3.79
N ARG A 63 -2.14 0.29 -3.94
CA ARG A 63 -2.76 1.03 -2.83
C ARG A 63 -3.38 0.10 -1.78
N ILE A 64 -4.01 -1.00 -2.21
CA ILE A 64 -4.73 -1.91 -1.32
C ILE A 64 -3.80 -2.96 -0.70
N LEU A 65 -2.95 -3.58 -1.51
CA LEU A 65 -2.08 -4.72 -1.16
C LEU A 65 -0.67 -4.29 -0.75
N GLY A 66 -0.28 -3.04 -0.97
CA GLY A 66 1.06 -2.52 -0.65
C GLY A 66 2.19 -3.02 -1.57
N GLY A 67 1.87 -3.85 -2.58
CA GLY A 67 2.85 -4.35 -3.55
C GLY A 67 3.33 -3.26 -4.52
N GLN A 68 4.58 -3.35 -5.00
CA GLN A 68 5.12 -2.35 -5.93
C GLN A 68 4.44 -2.34 -7.30
N GLY A 69 3.85 -3.48 -7.70
CA GLY A 69 3.12 -3.64 -8.96
C GLY A 69 4.00 -3.79 -10.20
N TYR A 70 5.07 -3.01 -10.26
CA TYR A 70 6.13 -3.09 -11.27
C TYR A 70 7.48 -3.38 -10.62
N GLN A 71 8.42 -3.90 -11.41
CA GLN A 71 9.80 -4.05 -10.95
C GLN A 71 10.51 -2.69 -10.91
N ALA A 72 11.59 -2.59 -10.13
CA ALA A 72 12.42 -1.39 -10.13
C ALA A 72 13.12 -1.20 -11.49
N ASN A 73 13.37 0.04 -11.90
CA ASN A 73 14.04 0.35 -13.18
C ASN A 73 15.39 -0.37 -13.36
N ARG A 74 16.15 -0.58 -12.27
CA ARG A 74 17.41 -1.34 -12.29
C ARG A 74 17.23 -2.78 -12.77
N GLU A 75 16.09 -3.38 -12.47
CA GLU A 75 15.76 -4.74 -12.86
C GLU A 75 15.55 -4.82 -14.37
N TYR A 76 14.77 -3.91 -14.95
CA TYR A 76 14.60 -3.76 -16.41
C TYR A 76 15.92 -3.47 -17.12
N GLN A 77 16.78 -2.60 -16.56
CA GLN A 77 18.11 -2.32 -17.11
C GLN A 77 19.01 -3.57 -17.16
N ARG A 78 18.93 -4.42 -16.13
CA ARG A 78 19.66 -5.69 -16.11
C ARG A 78 19.08 -6.68 -17.13
N LEU A 79 17.76 -6.71 -17.33
CA LEU A 79 17.13 -7.52 -18.39
C LEU A 79 17.55 -7.05 -19.80
N TYR A 80 17.69 -5.73 -20.01
CA TYR A 80 18.25 -5.16 -21.24
C TYR A 80 19.72 -5.59 -21.44
N LYS A 81 20.57 -5.45 -20.41
CA LYS A 81 21.97 -5.91 -20.46
C LYS A 81 22.11 -7.41 -20.71
N ALA A 82 21.14 -8.21 -20.25
CA ALA A 82 21.08 -9.65 -20.50
C ALA A 82 20.51 -10.01 -21.88
N GLY A 83 20.14 -9.03 -22.71
CA GLY A 83 19.55 -9.25 -24.03
C GLY A 83 18.10 -9.73 -24.02
N ARG A 84 17.45 -9.81 -22.85
CA ARG A 84 16.02 -10.19 -22.75
C ARG A 84 15.08 -9.06 -23.19
N ILE A 85 15.51 -7.81 -23.03
CA ILE A 85 14.81 -6.63 -23.55
C ILE A 85 15.70 -6.04 -24.64
N ALA A 86 15.20 -5.97 -25.88
CA ALA A 86 15.88 -5.33 -26.98
C ALA A 86 15.65 -3.82 -27.00
N GLU A 87 16.51 -3.08 -27.68
CA GLU A 87 16.41 -1.62 -27.80
C GLU A 87 15.12 -1.17 -28.53
N GLU A 88 14.66 -1.98 -29.48
CA GLU A 88 13.38 -1.79 -30.17
C GLU A 88 12.20 -1.82 -29.20
N HIS A 89 12.16 -2.77 -28.25
CA HIS A 89 11.09 -2.85 -27.25
C HIS A 89 11.02 -1.58 -26.38
N ILE A 90 12.19 -1.00 -26.06
CA ILE A 90 12.26 0.25 -25.29
C ILE A 90 11.76 1.41 -26.15
N THR A 91 12.20 1.45 -27.41
CA THR A 91 11.80 2.48 -28.38
C THR A 91 10.28 2.48 -28.56
N ASP A 92 9.67 1.31 -28.76
CA ASP A 92 8.22 1.14 -28.90
C ASP A 92 7.48 1.56 -27.63
N ALA A 93 8.02 1.25 -26.45
CA ALA A 93 7.42 1.62 -25.17
C ALA A 93 7.43 3.14 -24.92
N VAL A 94 8.46 3.86 -25.38
CA VAL A 94 8.56 5.33 -25.17
C VAL A 94 7.95 6.15 -26.31
N MET A 95 7.78 5.58 -27.49
CA MET A 95 7.28 6.28 -28.68
C MET A 95 5.94 7.01 -28.44
N PRO A 96 4.93 6.43 -27.74
CA PRO A 96 3.68 7.13 -27.45
C PRO A 96 3.84 8.38 -26.57
N PHE A 97 4.97 8.51 -25.87
CA PHE A 97 5.26 9.64 -24.98
C PHE A 97 6.18 10.69 -25.63
N SER A 98 6.75 10.40 -26.80
CA SER A 98 7.55 11.34 -27.57
C SER A 98 6.67 12.46 -28.14
N LYS A 99 7.14 13.71 -28.03
CA LYS A 99 6.50 14.89 -28.61
C LYS A 99 7.24 15.40 -29.85
N ASN A 100 8.22 14.63 -30.35
CA ASN A 100 9.05 14.96 -31.50
C ASN A 100 9.79 16.29 -31.35
N HIS A 101 10.17 16.64 -30.12
CA HIS A 101 11.03 17.79 -29.88
C HIS A 101 12.48 17.45 -30.19
N VAL A 102 13.20 18.42 -30.76
CA VAL A 102 14.62 18.27 -31.07
C VAL A 102 15.38 19.43 -30.47
N VAL A 103 16.48 19.12 -29.79
CA VAL A 103 17.42 20.11 -29.24
C VAL A 103 18.76 19.91 -29.90
N THR A 104 19.38 21.01 -30.37
CA THR A 104 20.72 20.96 -30.94
C THR A 104 21.77 21.23 -29.86
N ILE A 105 22.64 20.27 -29.59
CA ILE A 105 23.75 20.39 -28.64
C ILE A 105 25.06 20.11 -29.38
N GLY A 106 25.97 21.08 -29.42
CA GLY A 106 27.28 20.90 -30.07
C GLY A 106 27.20 20.52 -31.55
N GLY A 107 26.18 21.01 -32.27
CA GLY A 107 25.94 20.68 -33.69
C GLY A 107 25.27 19.32 -33.95
N ARG A 108 24.90 18.57 -32.90
CA ARG A 108 24.10 17.35 -33.00
C ARG A 108 22.66 17.63 -32.63
N ASN A 109 21.72 17.13 -33.44
CA ASN A 109 20.30 17.15 -33.14
C ASN A 109 19.94 15.94 -32.29
N ILE A 110 19.45 16.16 -31.08
CA ILE A 110 19.03 15.13 -30.14
C ILE A 110 17.52 15.22 -30.00
N SER A 111 16.84 14.10 -30.24
CA SER A 111 15.38 14.02 -30.07
C SER A 111 14.97 13.74 -28.63
N ASP A 112 13.79 14.18 -28.22
CA ASP A 112 13.21 13.81 -26.92
C ASP A 112 13.01 12.29 -26.79
N LEU A 113 12.67 11.60 -27.88
CA LEU A 113 12.65 10.14 -27.95
C LEU A 113 14.01 9.52 -27.56
N GLU A 114 15.10 10.05 -28.13
CA GLU A 114 16.46 9.58 -27.84
C GLU A 114 16.83 9.84 -26.38
N VAL A 115 16.41 10.97 -25.81
CA VAL A 115 16.59 11.27 -24.38
C VAL A 115 15.82 10.28 -23.51
N LEU A 116 14.52 10.06 -23.76
CA LEU A 116 13.68 9.13 -22.99
C LEU A 116 14.26 7.71 -23.01
N ARG A 117 14.65 7.24 -24.20
CA ARG A 117 15.30 5.94 -24.39
C ARG A 117 16.61 5.84 -23.60
N THR A 118 17.46 6.86 -23.71
CA THR A 118 18.75 6.91 -23.00
C THR A 118 18.55 6.88 -21.48
N VAL A 119 17.57 7.62 -20.95
CA VAL A 119 17.24 7.62 -19.51
C VAL A 119 16.76 6.26 -19.03
N LEU A 120 15.96 5.53 -19.81
CA LEU A 120 15.54 4.18 -19.42
C LEU A 120 16.69 3.17 -19.43
N ILE A 121 17.52 3.19 -20.48
CA ILE A 121 18.64 2.24 -20.65
C ILE A 121 19.76 2.49 -19.63
N HIS A 122 20.15 3.74 -19.45
CA HIS A 122 21.32 4.12 -18.67
C HIS A 122 20.97 4.70 -17.28
N GLY A 123 19.69 4.98 -17.03
CA GLY A 123 19.25 5.76 -15.88
C GLY A 123 19.44 7.26 -16.10
N THR A 124 19.04 8.08 -15.13
CA THR A 124 19.33 9.52 -15.12
C THR A 124 20.82 9.85 -14.92
N GLY A 125 21.67 8.82 -14.76
CA GLY A 125 23.08 8.97 -14.42
C GLY A 125 23.27 9.57 -13.03
N THR A 126 24.34 9.17 -12.35
CA THR A 126 25.00 10.10 -11.43
C THR A 126 25.85 11.00 -12.30
N ILE A 127 25.60 12.31 -12.28
CA ILE A 127 26.45 13.26 -13.02
C ILE A 127 27.86 13.16 -12.41
N PRO A 128 28.90 12.79 -13.19
CA PRO A 128 30.28 12.80 -12.72
C PRO A 128 30.62 14.16 -12.09
N GLN A 129 31.33 14.16 -10.97
CA GLN A 129 31.51 15.38 -10.16
C GLN A 129 32.19 16.52 -10.94
N ASP A 130 33.16 16.16 -11.77
CA ASP A 130 33.84 17.01 -12.75
C ASP A 130 32.90 17.61 -13.81
N VAL A 131 31.92 16.84 -14.30
CA VAL A 131 30.89 17.36 -15.23
C VAL A 131 29.92 18.30 -14.52
N ARG A 132 29.62 18.03 -13.24
CA ARG A 132 28.86 18.96 -12.38
C ARG A 132 29.62 20.27 -12.22
N GLU A 133 30.88 20.22 -11.84
CA GLU A 133 31.68 21.44 -11.64
C GLU A 133 31.83 22.23 -12.96
N ALA A 134 32.10 21.55 -14.08
CA ALA A 134 32.27 22.20 -15.39
C ALA A 134 30.95 22.74 -16.01
N ALA A 135 29.84 22.04 -15.83
CA ALA A 135 28.53 22.51 -16.30
C ALA A 135 28.05 23.69 -15.45
N PHE A 136 28.20 23.62 -14.12
CA PHE A 136 27.74 24.69 -13.24
C PHE A 136 28.59 25.97 -13.37
N ASP A 137 29.91 25.88 -13.56
CA ASP A 137 30.75 27.09 -13.75
C ASP A 137 30.43 27.88 -15.02
N ARG A 138 30.00 27.21 -16.11
CA ARG A 138 29.58 27.89 -17.35
C ARG A 138 28.12 28.32 -17.32
N THR A 139 27.26 27.56 -16.63
CA THR A 139 25.82 27.85 -16.54
C THR A 139 25.50 28.96 -15.53
N ILE A 140 26.38 29.26 -14.57
CA ILE A 140 26.24 30.40 -13.64
C ILE A 140 26.23 31.77 -14.37
N GLN A 141 26.66 31.85 -15.63
CA GLN A 141 26.62 33.12 -16.38
C GLN A 141 25.46 33.21 -17.38
N ASP A 142 24.62 32.17 -17.52
CA ASP A 142 23.45 32.21 -18.41
C ASP A 142 22.19 32.69 -17.65
N PRO A 143 21.61 33.86 -18.03
CA PRO A 143 20.38 34.37 -17.42
C PRO A 143 19.18 33.42 -17.51
N ASN A 144 19.10 32.59 -18.56
CA ASN A 144 17.99 31.65 -18.77
C ASN A 144 18.11 30.43 -17.86
N ALA A 145 19.33 29.96 -17.61
CA ALA A 145 19.55 28.87 -16.68
C ALA A 145 19.24 29.28 -15.23
N HIS A 146 19.56 30.53 -14.87
CA HIS A 146 19.14 31.13 -13.59
C HIS A 146 17.62 31.20 -13.44
N ALA A 147 16.88 31.49 -14.52
CA ALA A 147 15.43 31.50 -14.50
C ALA A 147 14.85 30.10 -14.29
N ILE A 148 15.41 29.08 -14.96
CA ILE A 148 14.99 27.68 -14.79
C ILE A 148 15.33 27.17 -13.39
N PHE A 149 16.52 27.48 -12.85
CA PHE A 149 16.91 27.10 -11.50
C PHE A 149 16.04 27.79 -10.44
N ARG A 150 15.68 29.07 -10.65
CA ARG A 150 14.72 29.78 -9.79
C ARG A 150 13.32 29.19 -9.89
N LEU A 151 12.84 28.83 -11.09
CA LEU A 151 11.55 28.16 -11.28
C LEU A 151 11.53 26.83 -10.54
N LEU A 152 12.55 25.99 -10.72
CA LEU A 152 12.69 24.71 -10.02
C LEU A 152 12.81 24.87 -8.49
N GLN A 153 13.57 25.86 -8.01
CA GLN A 153 13.66 26.16 -6.58
C GLN A 153 12.35 26.73 -6.02
N SER A 154 11.64 27.59 -6.77
CA SER A 154 10.33 28.12 -6.36
C SER A 154 9.23 27.05 -6.35
N SER A 155 9.31 26.07 -7.26
CA SER A 155 8.43 24.89 -7.27
C SER A 155 8.78 23.89 -6.17
N SER A 156 10.05 23.84 -5.74
CA SER A 156 10.51 23.01 -4.61
C SER A 156 10.27 23.68 -3.25
N SER A 157 10.13 25.02 -3.24
CA SER A 157 9.82 25.84 -2.07
C SER A 157 8.33 26.12 -1.93
N GLY A 158 7.49 25.40 -2.69
CA GLY A 158 6.08 25.32 -2.38
C GLY A 158 5.95 24.72 -1.00
N GLU A 159 5.84 25.59 0.01
CA GLU A 159 5.19 25.26 1.28
C GLU A 159 4.02 24.37 0.89
N THR A 160 4.10 23.07 1.25
CA THR A 160 2.95 22.19 1.18
C THR A 160 1.86 22.98 1.88
N PRO A 161 0.84 23.49 1.17
CA PRO A 161 -0.05 24.39 1.82
C PRO A 161 -0.67 23.53 2.89
N MET A 162 -0.45 23.91 4.15
CA MET A 162 -1.21 23.47 5.30
C MET A 162 -2.63 24.05 5.14
N ARG A 163 -3.23 23.84 3.95
CA ARG A 163 -4.61 24.04 3.57
C ARG A 163 -5.35 22.97 4.35
N SER A 164 -5.51 23.28 5.63
CA SER A 164 -6.40 22.68 6.59
C SER A 164 -6.38 21.14 6.54
N LEU A 165 -5.64 20.51 7.46
CA LEU A 165 -5.79 19.08 7.76
C LEU A 165 -7.27 18.66 7.83
N GLN A 166 -8.19 19.56 8.20
CA GLN A 166 -9.63 19.31 8.20
C GLN A 166 -10.23 19.18 6.79
N HIS A 167 -9.82 19.98 5.80
CA HIS A 167 -10.31 19.83 4.42
C HIS A 167 -9.74 18.57 3.76
N ALA A 168 -8.45 18.27 3.97
CA ALA A 168 -7.83 17.03 3.51
C ALA A 168 -8.46 15.80 4.19
N ALA A 169 -8.72 15.87 5.50
CA ALA A 169 -9.43 14.82 6.22
C ALA A 169 -10.89 14.67 5.78
N HIS A 170 -11.58 15.77 5.45
CA HIS A 170 -12.97 15.72 4.98
C HIS A 170 -13.07 15.11 3.57
N ALA A 171 -12.17 15.49 2.66
CA ALA A 171 -12.07 14.87 1.34
C ALA A 171 -11.68 13.39 1.45
N ALA A 172 -10.68 13.07 2.29
CA ALA A 172 -10.26 11.69 2.52
C ALA A 172 -11.34 10.84 3.20
N ARG A 173 -12.24 11.43 3.99
CA ARG A 173 -13.35 10.71 4.62
C ARG A 173 -14.33 10.12 3.60
N GLN A 174 -14.52 10.78 2.46
CA GLN A 174 -15.31 10.23 1.34
C GLN A 174 -14.55 9.10 0.61
N GLU A 175 -13.23 9.06 0.76
CA GLU A 175 -12.36 8.05 0.19
C GLU A 175 -12.06 6.87 1.14
N LEU A 176 -12.44 6.96 2.42
CA LEU A 176 -12.30 5.87 3.39
C LEU A 176 -13.26 4.73 3.05
N GLY A 177 -12.78 3.49 3.11
CA GLY A 177 -13.53 2.30 2.73
C GLY A 177 -13.66 2.10 1.21
N VAL A 178 -13.51 3.15 0.42
CA VAL A 178 -13.52 3.07 -1.05
C VAL A 178 -12.09 2.99 -1.60
N ARG A 179 -11.21 3.93 -1.20
CA ARG A 179 -9.82 4.03 -1.69
C ARG A 179 -8.77 3.59 -0.69
N TYR A 180 -9.01 3.82 0.60
CA TYR A 180 -8.08 3.47 1.68
C TYR A 180 -8.81 2.81 2.85
N THR A 181 -8.16 1.87 3.54
CA THR A 181 -8.57 1.49 4.89
C THR A 181 -8.23 2.62 5.86
N LEU A 182 -8.91 2.69 7.00
CA LEU A 182 -8.61 3.69 8.02
C LEU A 182 -7.15 3.61 8.48
N GLY A 183 -6.61 2.41 8.67
CA GLY A 183 -5.21 2.24 9.06
C GLY A 183 -4.23 2.65 7.97
N ALA A 184 -4.51 2.36 6.69
CA ALA A 184 -3.67 2.83 5.58
C ALA A 184 -3.67 4.36 5.49
N TRP A 185 -4.81 5.00 5.73
CA TRP A 185 -4.90 6.46 5.79
C TRP A 185 -4.12 7.03 6.97
N CYS A 186 -4.24 6.44 8.17
CA CYS A 186 -3.46 6.87 9.34
C CYS A 186 -1.95 6.77 9.07
N ASP A 187 -1.49 5.66 8.50
CA ASP A 187 -0.06 5.46 8.22
C ASP A 187 0.45 6.49 7.20
N ALA A 188 -0.35 6.78 6.17
CA ALA A 188 0.00 7.77 5.15
C ALA A 188 0.00 9.22 5.66
N VAL A 189 -0.94 9.60 6.54
CA VAL A 189 -1.14 10.99 6.98
C VAL A 189 -0.40 11.32 8.27
N LEU A 190 -0.35 10.38 9.21
CA LEU A 190 0.23 10.57 10.54
C LEU A 190 1.64 9.99 10.65
N GLY A 191 2.14 9.30 9.61
CA GLY A 191 3.44 8.64 9.64
C GLY A 191 3.49 7.46 10.62
N THR A 192 2.34 6.88 10.93
CA THR A 192 2.24 5.71 11.82
C THR A 192 2.56 4.41 11.08
N SER A 193 2.65 3.31 11.84
CA SER A 193 2.82 1.95 11.30
C SER A 193 1.73 1.00 11.80
N ILE A 194 0.51 1.51 11.95
CA ILE A 194 -0.65 0.79 12.53
C ILE A 194 -0.95 -0.48 11.72
N GLN A 195 -0.88 -0.41 10.39
CA GLN A 195 -1.11 -1.59 9.55
C GLN A 195 -0.07 -2.69 9.83
N ALA A 196 1.20 -2.33 9.98
CA ALA A 196 2.26 -3.30 10.30
C ALA A 196 2.03 -3.93 11.68
N THR A 197 1.66 -3.14 12.69
CA THR A 197 1.36 -3.63 14.04
C THR A 197 0.16 -4.58 14.04
N ILE A 198 -0.94 -4.22 13.38
CA ILE A 198 -2.13 -5.08 13.27
C ILE A 198 -1.79 -6.38 12.54
N ASN A 199 -1.06 -6.29 11.41
CA ASN A 199 -0.67 -7.46 10.64
C ASN A 199 0.22 -8.40 11.45
N GLN A 200 1.17 -7.87 12.23
CA GLN A 200 2.04 -8.69 13.07
C GLN A 200 1.24 -9.47 14.12
N GLU A 201 0.25 -8.82 14.76
CA GLU A 201 -0.63 -9.47 15.72
C GLU A 201 -1.51 -10.52 15.05
N LEU A 202 -2.15 -10.20 13.93
CA LEU A 202 -2.97 -11.15 13.18
C LEU A 202 -2.14 -12.36 12.71
N ILE A 203 -0.97 -12.15 12.12
CA ILE A 203 -0.10 -13.23 11.64
C ILE A 203 0.32 -14.15 12.78
N LYS A 204 0.69 -13.58 13.94
CA LYS A 204 1.05 -14.35 15.14
C LYS A 204 -0.09 -15.29 15.57
N TRP A 205 -1.31 -14.75 15.69
CA TRP A 205 -2.45 -15.52 16.17
C TRP A 205 -2.98 -16.50 15.11
N CYS A 206 -3.11 -16.07 13.86
CA CYS A 206 -3.53 -16.93 12.76
C CYS A 206 -2.51 -18.06 12.53
N GLY A 207 -1.22 -17.77 12.59
CA GLY A 207 -0.16 -18.76 12.45
C GLY A 207 -0.30 -19.89 13.47
N GLY A 208 -0.55 -19.57 14.75
CA GLY A 208 -0.75 -20.61 15.76
C GLY A 208 -2.06 -21.40 15.61
N PHE A 209 -3.13 -20.77 15.13
CA PHE A 209 -4.46 -21.40 15.03
C PHE A 209 -4.64 -22.26 13.77
N LEU A 210 -4.11 -21.77 12.63
CA LEU A 210 -4.25 -22.36 11.30
C LEU A 210 -3.13 -23.36 10.96
N ASP A 211 -2.14 -23.53 11.83
CA ASP A 211 -1.07 -24.52 11.66
C ASP A 211 -1.59 -25.98 11.66
N GLU A 212 -2.84 -26.23 12.09
CA GLU A 212 -3.51 -27.54 12.04
C GLU A 212 -2.74 -28.71 12.68
N GLY A 213 -1.74 -28.42 13.53
CA GLY A 213 -0.93 -29.43 14.23
C GLY A 213 0.36 -29.82 13.50
N HIS A 214 0.81 -29.04 12.53
CA HIS A 214 2.12 -29.20 11.91
C HIS A 214 3.27 -28.80 12.85
N ALA A 215 3.06 -27.82 13.72
CA ALA A 215 3.98 -27.41 14.76
C ALA A 215 3.90 -28.37 15.96
N PRO A 216 5.04 -28.70 16.59
CA PRO A 216 5.08 -29.51 17.81
C PRO A 216 4.30 -28.92 19.00
N TRP A 217 4.07 -27.61 18.99
CA TRP A 217 3.34 -26.89 20.03
C TRP A 217 2.03 -26.33 19.48
N PRO A 218 0.90 -27.01 19.72
CA PRO A 218 -0.39 -26.53 19.25
C PRO A 218 -0.85 -25.30 20.05
N MET A 219 -1.70 -24.48 19.44
CA MET A 219 -2.36 -23.39 20.16
C MET A 219 -3.25 -23.94 21.30
N PRO A 220 -3.08 -23.46 22.55
CA PRO A 220 -3.96 -23.83 23.66
C PRO A 220 -5.41 -23.37 23.44
N ASN A 221 -6.36 -24.16 23.91
CA ASN A 221 -7.80 -23.88 23.85
C ASN A 221 -8.37 -23.69 22.42
N ARG A 222 -7.72 -24.27 21.40
CA ARG A 222 -8.13 -24.17 19.99
C ARG A 222 -9.57 -24.63 19.74
N GLU A 223 -10.06 -25.57 20.54
CA GLU A 223 -11.43 -26.05 20.51
C GLU A 223 -12.49 -24.98 20.82
N MET A 224 -12.09 -23.86 21.42
CA MET A 224 -12.97 -22.72 21.76
C MET A 224 -13.18 -21.74 20.60
N THR A 225 -12.84 -22.11 19.36
CA THR A 225 -12.77 -21.25 18.16
C THR A 225 -11.60 -20.25 18.18
N PHE A 226 -11.29 -19.62 17.03
CA PHE A 226 -10.21 -18.64 16.92
C PHE A 226 -10.37 -17.48 17.91
N TYR A 227 -11.56 -16.87 17.94
CA TYR A 227 -11.83 -15.73 18.82
C TYR A 227 -11.79 -16.12 20.30
N GLY A 228 -12.39 -17.27 20.66
CA GLY A 228 -12.39 -17.74 22.05
C GLY A 228 -10.99 -18.04 22.57
N ALA A 229 -10.18 -18.75 21.77
CA ALA A 229 -8.77 -19.03 22.09
C ALA A 229 -7.96 -17.72 22.20
N TRP A 230 -8.08 -16.82 21.21
CA TRP A 230 -7.41 -15.52 21.20
C TRP A 230 -7.76 -14.69 22.43
N LYS A 231 -9.05 -14.53 22.75
CA LYS A 231 -9.50 -13.70 23.88
C LYS A 231 -8.96 -14.21 25.23
N LEU A 232 -8.85 -15.52 25.39
CA LEU A 232 -8.31 -16.13 26.62
C LEU A 232 -6.80 -15.88 26.73
N LEU A 233 -6.07 -16.07 25.63
CA LEU A 233 -4.61 -15.94 25.61
C LEU A 233 -4.13 -14.47 25.58
N ALA A 234 -4.82 -13.60 24.85
CA ALA A 234 -4.45 -12.19 24.66
C ALA A 234 -4.49 -11.36 25.95
N GLN A 235 -5.19 -11.81 27.00
CA GLN A 235 -5.16 -11.17 28.32
C GLN A 235 -3.78 -11.22 28.97
N GLN A 236 -3.00 -12.25 28.68
CA GLN A 236 -1.65 -12.43 29.19
C GLN A 236 -0.60 -11.82 28.25
N ASP A 237 -0.98 -11.54 27.01
CA ASP A 237 -0.14 -10.88 26.02
C ASP A 237 -0.01 -9.38 26.32
N LYS A 238 1.23 -8.91 26.50
CA LYS A 238 1.53 -7.49 26.77
C LYS A 238 1.75 -6.67 25.50
N THR A 239 1.69 -7.26 24.32
CA THR A 239 1.96 -6.58 23.05
C THR A 239 1.02 -5.39 22.83
N GLY A 240 -0.26 -5.51 23.18
CA GLY A 240 -1.20 -4.38 23.11
C GLY A 240 -0.85 -3.22 24.06
N SER A 241 -0.35 -3.51 25.26
CA SER A 241 0.15 -2.47 26.18
C SER A 241 1.42 -1.81 25.64
N LEU A 242 2.34 -2.59 25.07
CA LEU A 242 3.57 -2.08 24.44
C LEU A 242 3.27 -1.21 23.22
N ALA A 243 2.19 -1.52 22.49
CA ALA A 243 1.67 -0.70 21.39
C ALA A 243 0.94 0.57 21.85
N GLY A 244 0.89 0.86 23.16
CA GLY A 244 0.31 2.08 23.73
C GLY A 244 -1.18 1.97 24.07
N VAL A 245 -1.80 0.79 23.97
CA VAL A 245 -3.21 0.60 24.36
C VAL A 245 -3.32 0.59 25.88
N GLN A 246 -3.89 1.66 26.44
CA GLN A 246 -4.15 1.78 27.87
C GLN A 246 -5.14 0.70 28.34
N HIS A 247 -4.85 0.11 29.50
CA HIS A 247 -5.67 -0.91 30.16
C HIS A 247 -6.02 -2.10 29.26
N TRP A 248 -5.05 -2.57 28.46
CA TRP A 248 -5.21 -3.66 27.49
C TRP A 248 -5.90 -4.90 28.08
N ASP A 249 -5.40 -5.39 29.20
CA ASP A 249 -5.92 -6.55 29.92
C ASP A 249 -7.42 -6.40 30.25
N ARG A 250 -7.81 -5.24 30.82
CA ARG A 250 -9.20 -4.95 31.15
C ARG A 250 -10.08 -4.82 29.91
N LYS A 251 -9.54 -4.25 28.82
CA LYS A 251 -10.25 -4.14 27.54
C LYS A 251 -10.56 -5.52 26.97
N ILE A 252 -9.57 -6.42 26.93
CA ILE A 252 -9.77 -7.78 26.43
C ILE A 252 -10.74 -8.57 27.33
N GLN A 253 -10.63 -8.42 28.65
CA GLN A 253 -11.57 -9.03 29.60
C GLN A 253 -13.01 -8.56 29.40
N GLY A 254 -13.18 -7.26 29.10
CA GLY A 254 -14.49 -6.64 28.86
C GLY A 254 -15.11 -6.98 27.50
N LEU A 255 -14.36 -7.59 26.58
CA LEU A 255 -14.93 -8.04 25.31
C LEU A 255 -15.99 -9.12 25.53
N PRO A 256 -16.98 -9.26 24.64
CA PRO A 256 -18.02 -10.27 24.74
C PRO A 256 -17.51 -11.67 24.36
N PHE A 257 -18.36 -12.68 24.49
CA PHE A 257 -17.99 -14.07 24.25
C PHE A 257 -17.90 -14.41 22.75
N GLY A 258 -18.79 -13.86 21.92
CA GLY A 258 -18.73 -13.97 20.47
C GLY A 258 -18.00 -12.78 19.83
N PRO A 259 -17.26 -12.97 18.72
CA PRO A 259 -16.69 -11.87 17.94
C PRO A 259 -17.75 -10.92 17.36
N GLU A 260 -18.96 -11.42 17.12
CA GLU A 260 -20.07 -10.66 16.55
C GLU A 260 -20.67 -9.61 17.48
N ASP A 261 -20.40 -9.72 18.78
CA ASP A 261 -20.93 -8.83 19.81
C ASP A 261 -19.92 -7.71 20.18
N ALA A 262 -18.69 -7.81 19.67
CA ALA A 262 -17.48 -7.10 20.12
C ALA A 262 -17.32 -5.66 19.60
#